data_AF-A0A819ZSE2-F1
#
_entry.id   AF-A0A819ZSE2-F1
#
_cell.length_a   1.000
_cell.length_b   1.000
_cell.length_c   1.000
_cell.angle_alpha   90.00
_cell.angle_beta   90.00
_cell.angle_gamma   90.00
#
_symmetry.space_group_name_H-M   'P 1'
#
loop_
_entity.id
_entity.type
_entity.pdbx_description
1 polymer ?
#
loop_
_entity_poly.entity_id
_entity_poly.type
_entity_poly.pdbx_seq_one_letter_code
_entity_poly.pdbx_strand_id
1 'polypeptide(L)'
;MSFSYRLYTGDILSVKQLRHALQLIVTKHESLHTALIYDSKDNQLMQRVLTLQDNNNEMFIITESTYETDEQLNAIMGNEKCNPQLFDLAQGPVFKCHIIYYKQISSNNILSDKDIIIFNFHHAFFDYLSMNIFLHDLDQAHTTGQPPLNDDNSTLRYLDYAVIEQQMSMTGASMYWLDALHGCKLDQPLSLPFDQYRLINEHRTNRTTSISFDFGQDLSHHFLTYASSNNIKHQHLALVTYFIFLFKLANGGKDLCIAMNIDNRYRDELKSIIGLFENIIPLRCQLDPHWSFHYLLDYVREITTNSMKYSYFPLQRILSQHPNVSKPAFLDISFQFLSSMPTIDNKLIMIGDSQLCFIPVANDNGITNKYDFTLLIQHDLNSNQLSCTINASLDLFNVETIDKISQQFHSILNRLFLSVDDQMNKSIYEISLTLPNERLLMQSMNNTQVSFPSALTCVHHEFVYQVMKHPQKLAVELDDQSLTYCELLHYVQVLSLHLINKYAVIPGEIICQCVERSLSMVIGIMAIEMSGGVYCPLSPRDPEHRLHALIQQTQSRLVLVHWLTKVKFNNDILSIDIHSISANNDVMSDIAVDQLSNITVTPNDIAYIMFTSGSTGIPKA
;
A
#
# COMPACT_ATOMS: atom_id res chain seq x y z
N MET A 1 -10.68 17.27 -20.39
CA MET A 1 -10.04 16.19 -21.15
C MET A 1 -9.58 16.77 -22.47
N SER A 2 -8.36 16.45 -22.88
CA SER A 2 -7.72 17.00 -24.06
C SER A 2 -7.20 15.84 -24.90
N PHE A 3 -7.60 15.77 -26.16
CA PHE A 3 -7.19 14.73 -27.09
C PHE A 3 -6.47 15.37 -28.27
N SER A 4 -5.21 15.02 -28.48
CA SER A 4 -4.35 15.66 -29.47
C SER A 4 -4.07 14.73 -30.65
N TYR A 5 -4.09 15.29 -31.86
CA TYR A 5 -3.93 14.55 -33.11
C TYR A 5 -3.03 15.30 -34.10
N ARG A 6 -2.30 14.56 -34.93
CA ARG A 6 -1.57 15.04 -36.12
C ARG A 6 -2.12 14.36 -37.35
N LEU A 7 -2.00 15.00 -38.51
CA LEU A 7 -2.27 14.32 -39.77
C LEU A 7 -1.14 13.32 -40.09
N TYR A 8 -1.47 12.23 -40.79
CA TYR A 8 -0.48 11.31 -41.30
C TYR A 8 0.37 11.97 -42.39
N THR A 9 1.61 11.51 -42.54
CA THR A 9 2.57 12.11 -43.47
C THR A 9 2.02 12.18 -44.89
N GLY A 10 1.91 13.40 -45.43
CA GLY A 10 1.42 13.67 -46.78
C GLY A 10 -0.07 14.01 -46.90
N ASP A 11 -0.84 13.85 -45.82
CA ASP A 11 -2.25 14.20 -45.80
C ASP A 11 -2.47 15.69 -45.53
N ILE A 12 -3.60 16.18 -46.04
CA ILE A 12 -4.06 17.54 -45.83
C ILE A 12 -5.52 17.56 -45.39
N LEU A 13 -5.92 18.52 -44.56
CA LEU A 13 -7.31 18.66 -44.09
C LEU A 13 -7.79 20.10 -44.21
N SER A 14 -8.97 20.32 -44.78
CA SER A 14 -9.54 21.67 -44.87
C SER A 14 -10.11 22.11 -43.53
N VAL A 15 -9.58 23.21 -42.99
CA VAL A 15 -10.08 23.83 -41.74
C VAL A 15 -11.55 24.25 -41.88
N LYS A 16 -11.96 24.67 -43.10
CA LYS A 16 -13.34 25.07 -43.38
C LYS A 16 -14.29 23.87 -43.34
N GLN A 17 -13.92 22.74 -43.95
CA GLN A 17 -14.72 21.52 -43.91
C GLN A 17 -14.76 20.93 -42.51
N LEU A 18 -13.62 20.93 -41.81
CA LEU A 18 -13.54 20.53 -40.40
C LEU A 18 -14.47 21.37 -39.53
N ARG A 19 -14.45 22.70 -39.66
CA ARG A 19 -15.34 23.60 -38.90
C ARG A 19 -16.82 23.29 -39.17
N HIS A 20 -17.18 23.07 -40.43
CA HIS A 20 -18.56 22.70 -40.82
C HIS A 20 -18.97 21.36 -40.21
N ALA A 21 -18.11 20.34 -40.30
CA ALA A 21 -18.36 19.04 -39.70
C ALA A 21 -18.53 19.11 -38.18
N LEU A 22 -17.65 19.84 -37.49
CA LEU A 22 -17.76 20.07 -36.04
C LEU A 22 -19.08 20.74 -35.67
N GLN A 23 -19.55 21.72 -36.46
CA GLN A 23 -20.83 22.38 -36.20
C GLN A 23 -22.00 21.39 -36.31
N LEU A 24 -21.97 20.47 -37.26
CA LEU A 24 -22.98 19.43 -37.41
C LEU A 24 -23.01 18.46 -36.22
N ILE A 25 -21.83 18.04 -35.72
CA ILE A 25 -21.71 17.15 -34.56
C ILE A 25 -22.20 17.84 -33.29
N VAL A 26 -21.75 19.07 -33.05
CA VAL A 26 -22.18 19.85 -31.88
C VAL A 26 -23.69 20.03 -31.92
N THR A 27 -24.29 20.29 -33.09
CA THR A 27 -25.75 20.39 -33.22
C THR A 27 -26.47 19.07 -32.94
N LYS A 28 -25.91 17.94 -33.39
CA LYS A 28 -26.48 16.59 -33.16
C LYS A 28 -26.46 16.22 -31.67
N HIS A 29 -25.35 16.49 -30.99
CA HIS A 29 -25.10 16.03 -29.62
C HIS A 29 -25.27 17.15 -28.59
N GLU A 30 -26.44 17.17 -27.94
CA GLU A 30 -26.82 18.19 -26.94
C GLU A 30 -25.84 18.36 -25.78
N SER A 31 -25.17 17.29 -25.36
CA SER A 31 -24.16 17.32 -24.30
C SER A 31 -23.03 18.30 -24.61
N LEU A 32 -22.65 18.48 -25.89
CA LEU A 32 -21.55 19.37 -26.30
C LEU A 32 -21.91 20.85 -26.25
N HIS A 33 -23.19 21.19 -26.14
CA HIS A 33 -23.69 22.55 -26.05
C HIS A 33 -24.65 22.74 -24.88
N THR A 34 -24.40 22.05 -23.77
CA THR A 34 -25.16 22.18 -22.52
C THR A 34 -24.35 22.97 -21.49
N ALA A 35 -25.03 23.85 -20.73
CA ALA A 35 -24.49 24.56 -19.58
C ALA A 35 -25.12 24.08 -18.24
N LEU A 36 -24.39 24.25 -17.15
CA LEU A 36 -24.85 24.02 -15.78
C LEU A 36 -25.29 25.34 -15.13
N ILE A 37 -26.59 25.50 -14.93
CA ILE A 37 -27.19 26.72 -14.41
C ILE A 37 -27.70 26.46 -13.01
N TYR A 38 -27.28 27.31 -12.08
CA TYR A 38 -27.77 27.26 -10.72
C TYR A 38 -29.09 28.06 -10.62
N ASP A 39 -30.18 27.38 -10.29
CA ASP A 39 -31.44 28.03 -9.95
C ASP A 39 -31.44 28.44 -8.48
N SER A 40 -31.30 29.74 -8.24
CA SER A 40 -31.35 30.33 -6.90
C SER A 40 -32.69 30.15 -6.18
N LYS A 41 -33.81 29.93 -6.90
CA LYS A 41 -35.14 29.79 -6.29
C LYS A 41 -35.32 28.42 -5.65
N ASP A 42 -34.90 27.38 -6.36
CA ASP A 42 -35.04 25.99 -5.92
C ASP A 42 -33.77 25.43 -5.28
N ASN A 43 -32.68 26.22 -5.25
CA ASN A 43 -31.35 25.84 -4.74
C ASN A 43 -30.84 24.54 -5.43
N GLN A 44 -31.03 24.46 -6.75
CA GLN A 44 -30.70 23.28 -7.55
C GLN A 44 -29.84 23.63 -8.76
N LEU A 45 -28.94 22.72 -9.11
CA LEU A 45 -28.15 22.80 -10.33
C LEU A 45 -28.93 22.12 -11.46
N MET A 46 -29.17 22.83 -12.56
CA MET A 46 -29.90 22.35 -13.74
C MET A 46 -28.99 22.31 -14.96
N GLN A 47 -29.30 21.40 -15.88
CA GLN A 47 -28.68 21.37 -17.21
C GLN A 47 -29.58 22.12 -18.20
N ARG A 48 -29.00 23.06 -18.97
CA ARG A 48 -29.70 23.77 -20.04
C ARG A 48 -28.97 23.60 -21.36
N VAL A 49 -29.67 23.05 -22.35
CA VAL A 49 -29.20 23.01 -23.74
C VAL A 49 -29.22 24.44 -24.29
N LEU A 50 -28.08 24.91 -24.77
CA LEU A 50 -27.92 26.24 -25.32
C LEU A 50 -28.34 26.24 -26.79
N THR A 51 -29.11 27.24 -27.20
CA THR A 51 -29.42 27.46 -28.61
C THR A 51 -28.37 28.36 -29.26
N LEU A 52 -28.33 28.41 -30.60
CA LEU A 52 -27.44 29.33 -31.33
C LEU A 52 -27.62 30.80 -30.90
N GLN A 53 -28.83 31.19 -30.51
CA GLN A 53 -29.14 32.55 -30.06
C GLN A 53 -28.57 32.85 -28.67
N ASP A 54 -28.37 31.83 -27.83
CA ASP A 54 -27.86 32.00 -26.46
C ASP A 54 -26.34 32.28 -26.44
N ASN A 55 -25.60 31.87 -27.48
CA ASN A 55 -24.13 31.90 -27.52
C ASN A 55 -23.53 32.74 -28.66
N ASN A 56 -24.08 33.92 -28.98
CA ASN A 56 -23.57 34.77 -30.07
C ASN A 56 -23.37 34.02 -31.42
N ASN A 57 -24.19 33.00 -31.72
CA ASN A 57 -24.08 32.09 -32.86
C ASN A 57 -22.88 31.11 -32.87
N GLU A 58 -22.13 30.93 -31.77
CA GLU A 58 -21.02 29.97 -31.68
C GLU A 58 -21.28 28.90 -30.59
N MET A 59 -21.57 27.66 -31.00
CA MET A 59 -21.80 26.55 -30.05
C MET A 59 -20.50 25.88 -29.57
N PHE A 60 -19.35 26.26 -30.13
CA PHE A 60 -18.02 25.80 -29.75
C PHE A 60 -16.97 26.82 -30.19
N ILE A 61 -15.78 26.76 -29.62
CA ILE A 61 -14.69 27.71 -29.90
C ILE A 61 -13.59 27.02 -30.71
N ILE A 62 -13.12 27.67 -31.78
CA ILE A 62 -11.85 27.31 -32.44
C ILE A 62 -10.80 28.36 -32.09
N THR A 63 -9.71 27.96 -31.43
CA THR A 63 -8.52 28.80 -31.24
C THR A 63 -7.39 28.35 -32.14
N GLU A 64 -6.52 29.29 -32.49
CA GLU A 64 -5.37 29.03 -33.35
C GLU A 64 -4.09 29.54 -32.69
N SER A 65 -3.01 28.76 -32.77
CA SER A 65 -1.68 29.18 -32.36
C SER A 65 -0.63 28.67 -33.34
N THR A 66 0.60 29.15 -33.20
CA THR A 66 1.72 28.77 -34.07
C THR A 66 2.91 28.36 -33.22
N TYR A 67 3.68 27.37 -33.68
CA TYR A 67 4.94 26.98 -33.07
C TYR A 67 6.07 26.87 -34.10
N GLU A 68 7.29 27.19 -33.68
CA GLU A 68 8.51 27.04 -34.47
C GLU A 68 9.52 26.09 -33.82
N THR A 69 9.45 25.90 -32.50
CA THR A 69 10.33 25.03 -31.72
C THR A 69 9.54 24.05 -30.86
N ASP A 70 10.17 22.92 -30.50
CA ASP A 70 9.55 21.92 -29.62
C ASP A 70 9.26 22.47 -28.22
N GLU A 71 10.06 23.41 -27.71
CA GLU A 71 9.80 24.09 -26.43
C GLU A 71 8.50 24.90 -26.46
N GLN A 72 8.25 25.65 -27.54
CA GLN A 72 7.00 26.40 -27.71
C GLN A 72 5.81 25.45 -27.80
N LEU A 73 5.95 24.36 -28.56
CA LEU A 73 4.92 23.35 -28.66
C LEU A 73 4.60 22.75 -27.28
N ASN A 74 5.61 22.32 -26.54
CA ASN A 74 5.45 21.76 -25.20
C ASN A 74 4.79 22.74 -24.23
N ALA A 75 5.11 24.04 -24.31
CA ALA A 75 4.47 25.08 -23.51
C ALA A 75 2.98 25.25 -23.86
N ILE A 76 2.62 25.26 -25.14
CA ILE A 76 1.22 25.35 -25.59
C ILE A 76 0.43 24.12 -25.11
N MET A 77 0.97 22.92 -25.35
CA MET A 77 0.35 21.66 -24.94
C MET A 77 0.19 21.58 -23.41
N GLY A 78 1.20 22.03 -22.65
CA GLY A 78 1.15 22.09 -21.20
C GLY A 78 0.10 23.07 -20.67
N ASN A 79 -0.06 24.23 -21.31
CA ASN A 79 -1.09 25.20 -20.96
C ASN A 79 -2.51 24.67 -21.22
N GLU A 80 -2.76 23.99 -22.34
CA GLU A 80 -4.06 23.38 -22.61
C GLU A 80 -4.46 22.35 -21.54
N LYS A 81 -3.49 21.60 -21.00
CA LYS A 81 -3.71 20.60 -19.95
C LYS A 81 -3.98 21.20 -18.56
N CYS A 82 -3.25 22.25 -18.20
CA CYS A 82 -3.22 22.78 -16.84
C CYS A 82 -4.08 24.03 -16.64
N ASN A 83 -4.83 24.48 -17.66
CA ASN A 83 -5.63 25.71 -17.56
C ASN A 83 -7.01 25.44 -16.91
N PRO A 84 -7.24 25.83 -15.63
CA PRO A 84 -8.53 25.65 -14.98
C PRO A 84 -9.62 26.59 -15.53
N GLN A 85 -9.24 27.63 -16.28
CA GLN A 85 -10.16 28.61 -16.87
C GLN A 85 -10.56 28.26 -18.31
N LEU A 86 -10.24 27.05 -18.78
CA LEU A 86 -10.53 26.65 -20.16
C LEU A 86 -12.04 26.62 -20.47
N PHE A 87 -12.87 26.35 -19.46
CA PHE A 87 -14.32 26.26 -19.58
C PHE A 87 -15.03 26.98 -18.42
N ASP A 88 -16.03 27.80 -18.73
CA ASP A 88 -17.04 28.26 -17.77
C ASP A 88 -18.30 27.43 -17.95
N LEU A 89 -18.58 26.54 -16.99
CA LEU A 89 -19.72 25.62 -17.08
C LEU A 89 -21.08 26.34 -16.99
N ALA A 90 -21.13 27.55 -16.45
CA ALA A 90 -22.38 28.30 -16.32
C ALA A 90 -22.82 28.93 -17.64
N GLN A 91 -21.87 29.19 -18.55
CA GLN A 91 -22.12 29.84 -19.84
C GLN A 91 -21.95 28.89 -21.01
N GLY A 92 -21.05 27.90 -20.92
CA GLY A 92 -20.56 27.17 -22.07
C GLY A 92 -19.76 28.07 -23.03
N PRO A 93 -19.36 27.56 -24.20
CA PRO A 93 -19.46 26.16 -24.63
C PRO A 93 -18.51 25.23 -23.87
N VAL A 94 -18.82 23.94 -23.84
CA VAL A 94 -18.08 22.90 -23.07
C VAL A 94 -17.18 22.04 -23.96
N PHE A 95 -17.04 22.46 -25.22
CA PHE A 95 -16.17 21.91 -26.25
C PHE A 95 -15.37 23.03 -26.91
N LYS A 96 -14.05 22.82 -27.05
CA LYS A 96 -13.11 23.73 -27.72
C LYS A 96 -12.20 22.91 -28.63
N CYS A 97 -11.97 23.41 -29.84
CA CYS A 97 -10.96 22.89 -30.76
C CYS A 97 -9.78 23.88 -30.80
N HIS A 98 -8.55 23.40 -30.65
CA HIS A 98 -7.34 24.21 -30.80
C HIS A 98 -6.52 23.66 -31.96
N ILE A 99 -6.29 24.50 -32.96
CA ILE A 99 -5.42 24.21 -34.10
C ILE A 99 -4.06 24.88 -33.87
N ILE A 100 -2.99 24.10 -33.90
CA ILE A 100 -1.62 24.59 -33.73
C ILE A 100 -0.86 24.39 -35.04
N TYR A 101 -0.49 25.49 -35.68
CA TYR A 101 0.21 25.47 -36.96
C TYR A 101 1.73 25.44 -36.79
N TYR A 102 2.41 24.61 -37.58
CA TYR A 102 3.87 24.62 -37.66
C TYR A 102 4.36 25.69 -38.63
N LYS A 103 4.92 26.78 -38.07
CA LYS A 103 5.32 28.01 -38.79
C LYS A 103 4.14 28.69 -39.48
N GLN A 104 4.21 30.01 -39.65
CA GLN A 104 3.12 30.86 -40.19
C GLN A 104 2.78 30.63 -41.68
N ILE A 105 3.26 29.53 -42.29
CA ILE A 105 3.21 29.27 -43.73
C ILE A 105 1.85 28.68 -44.16
N SER A 106 1.03 28.15 -43.25
CA SER A 106 -0.32 27.62 -43.50
C SER A 106 -1.40 28.70 -43.69
N SER A 107 -1.11 29.70 -44.52
CA SER A 107 -2.01 30.82 -44.84
C SER A 107 -3.23 30.47 -45.71
N ASN A 108 -3.51 29.17 -45.94
CA ASN A 108 -4.49 28.70 -46.92
C ASN A 108 -5.64 27.85 -46.35
N ASN A 109 -5.96 27.91 -45.05
CA ASN A 109 -7.11 27.18 -44.47
C ASN A 109 -6.99 25.63 -44.63
N ILE A 110 -5.76 25.13 -44.72
CA ILE A 110 -5.40 23.73 -44.92
C ILE A 110 -4.39 23.34 -43.85
N LEU A 111 -4.64 22.22 -43.17
CA LEU A 111 -3.75 21.58 -42.22
C LEU A 111 -2.87 20.55 -42.93
N SER A 112 -1.67 20.36 -42.40
CA SER A 112 -0.64 19.40 -42.84
C SER A 112 -0.23 18.45 -41.72
N ASP A 113 0.58 17.45 -42.06
CA ASP A 113 1.16 16.46 -41.14
C ASP A 113 2.00 17.03 -39.97
N LYS A 114 2.38 18.30 -40.05
CA LYS A 114 3.10 19.01 -38.98
C LYS A 114 2.18 19.80 -38.05
N ASP A 115 0.95 20.06 -38.46
CA ASP A 115 -0.02 20.80 -37.66
C ASP A 115 -0.69 19.85 -36.66
N ILE A 116 -1.13 20.40 -35.53
CA ILE A 116 -1.77 19.64 -34.45
C ILE A 116 -3.19 20.13 -34.25
N ILE A 117 -4.11 19.19 -34.07
CA ILE A 117 -5.50 19.45 -33.68
C ILE A 117 -5.69 18.93 -32.26
N ILE A 118 -6.20 19.77 -31.37
CA ILE A 118 -6.55 19.38 -30.00
C ILE A 118 -8.05 19.55 -29.81
N PHE A 119 -8.73 18.48 -29.45
CA PHE A 119 -10.12 18.49 -29.02
C PHE A 119 -10.18 18.51 -27.50
N ASN A 120 -10.69 19.60 -26.94
CA ASN A 120 -10.87 19.79 -25.51
C ASN A 120 -12.34 19.67 -25.14
N PHE A 121 -12.65 18.80 -24.18
CA PHE A 121 -13.99 18.62 -23.64
C PHE A 121 -13.96 18.75 -22.12
N HIS A 122 -14.98 19.39 -21.55
CA HIS A 122 -15.18 19.32 -20.10
C HIS A 122 -15.76 17.95 -19.71
N HIS A 123 -15.12 17.26 -18.76
CA HIS A 123 -15.46 15.87 -18.39
C HIS A 123 -16.88 15.72 -17.80
N ALA A 124 -17.49 16.81 -17.32
CA ALA A 124 -18.89 16.82 -16.88
C ALA A 124 -19.92 16.45 -17.98
N PHE A 125 -19.53 16.52 -19.26
CA PHE A 125 -20.42 16.29 -20.40
C PHE A 125 -19.90 15.23 -21.38
N PHE A 126 -18.75 14.63 -21.08
CA PHE A 126 -18.02 13.77 -22.00
C PHE A 126 -17.21 12.74 -21.20
N ASP A 127 -17.21 11.50 -21.63
CA ASP A 127 -16.42 10.39 -21.08
C ASP A 127 -15.44 9.83 -22.12
N TYR A 128 -14.57 8.88 -21.73
CA TYR A 128 -13.57 8.35 -22.66
C TYR A 128 -14.19 7.64 -23.88
N LEU A 129 -15.26 6.86 -23.68
CA LEU A 129 -15.95 6.17 -24.77
C LEU A 129 -16.66 7.13 -25.76
N SER A 130 -17.08 8.30 -25.29
CA SER A 130 -17.64 9.34 -26.15
C SER A 130 -16.67 9.79 -27.25
N MET A 131 -15.36 9.64 -27.05
CA MET A 131 -14.37 10.02 -28.06
C MET A 131 -14.45 9.16 -29.32
N ASN A 132 -14.73 7.86 -29.19
CA ASN A 132 -14.90 6.97 -30.33
C ASN A 132 -16.13 7.36 -31.16
N ILE A 133 -17.22 7.73 -30.48
CA ILE A 133 -18.47 8.19 -31.11
C ILE A 133 -18.23 9.53 -31.81
N PHE A 134 -17.56 10.47 -31.12
CA PHE A 134 -17.23 11.79 -31.67
C PHE A 134 -16.41 11.70 -32.96
N LEU A 135 -15.36 10.88 -32.97
CA LEU A 135 -14.49 10.72 -34.14
C LEU A 135 -15.21 10.03 -35.31
N HIS A 136 -16.02 9.00 -35.03
CA HIS A 136 -16.83 8.35 -36.04
C HIS A 136 -17.82 9.33 -36.69
N ASP A 137 -18.54 10.09 -35.88
CA ASP A 137 -19.49 11.09 -36.37
C ASP A 137 -18.80 12.24 -37.10
N LEU A 138 -17.58 12.60 -36.68
CA LEU A 138 -16.76 13.61 -37.35
C LEU A 138 -16.36 13.18 -38.75
N ASP A 139 -15.90 11.95 -38.93
CA ASP A 139 -15.59 11.40 -40.23
C ASP A 139 -16.80 11.41 -41.17
N GLN A 140 -17.95 10.94 -40.67
CA GLN A 140 -19.18 10.91 -41.45
C GLN A 140 -19.66 12.31 -41.85
N ALA A 141 -19.66 13.26 -40.91
CA ALA A 141 -20.07 14.64 -41.16
C ALA A 141 -19.10 15.35 -42.12
N HIS A 142 -17.80 15.08 -41.99
CA HIS A 142 -16.78 15.65 -42.87
C HIS A 142 -16.91 15.12 -44.30
N THR A 143 -17.09 13.80 -44.46
CA THR A 143 -17.19 13.12 -45.76
C THR A 143 -18.47 13.51 -46.52
N THR A 144 -19.60 13.58 -45.82
CA THR A 144 -20.91 13.82 -46.45
C THR A 144 -21.30 15.30 -46.51
N GLY A 145 -20.73 16.13 -45.65
CA GLY A 145 -21.17 17.52 -45.43
C GLY A 145 -22.56 17.65 -44.81
N GLN A 146 -23.14 16.55 -44.31
CA GLN A 146 -24.48 16.45 -43.72
C GLN A 146 -24.40 16.00 -42.25
N PRO A 147 -25.44 16.25 -41.43
CA PRO A 147 -25.49 15.71 -40.08
C PRO A 147 -25.26 14.20 -40.08
N PRO A 148 -24.46 13.65 -39.14
CA PRO A 148 -24.25 12.21 -39.06
C PRO A 148 -25.58 11.50 -38.79
N LEU A 149 -25.79 10.34 -39.41
CA LEU A 149 -27.03 9.57 -39.26
C LEU A 149 -27.21 9.17 -37.79
N ASN A 150 -28.47 9.10 -37.35
CA ASN A 150 -28.78 8.45 -36.08
C ASN A 150 -28.72 6.93 -36.30
N ASP A 151 -28.30 6.18 -35.28
CA ASP A 151 -28.55 4.75 -35.28
C ASP A 151 -30.06 4.51 -35.35
N ASP A 152 -30.49 3.60 -36.24
CA ASP A 152 -31.90 3.26 -36.47
C ASP A 152 -32.65 2.79 -35.20
N ASN A 153 -31.92 2.49 -34.11
CA ASN A 153 -32.44 1.87 -32.90
C ASN A 153 -32.65 2.81 -31.70
N SER A 154 -32.29 4.10 -31.74
CA SER A 154 -32.44 4.97 -30.55
C SER A 154 -32.70 6.44 -30.86
N THR A 155 -33.82 6.96 -30.36
CA THR A 155 -34.10 8.40 -30.25
C THR A 155 -33.63 9.00 -28.92
N LEU A 156 -33.02 8.19 -28.05
CA LEU A 156 -32.64 8.59 -26.70
C LEU A 156 -31.44 9.54 -26.75
N ARG A 157 -31.54 10.66 -26.03
CA ARG A 157 -30.43 11.60 -25.84
C ARG A 157 -29.90 11.56 -24.41
N TYR A 158 -28.81 12.28 -24.16
CA TYR A 158 -28.18 12.27 -22.84
C TYR A 158 -29.08 12.85 -21.74
N LEU A 159 -29.82 13.93 -22.03
CA LEU A 159 -30.73 14.51 -21.04
C LEU A 159 -31.93 13.60 -20.75
N ASP A 160 -32.40 12.84 -21.74
CA ASP A 160 -33.42 11.81 -21.50
C ASP A 160 -32.88 10.76 -20.52
N TYR A 161 -31.64 10.31 -20.70
CA TYR A 161 -30.97 9.41 -19.76
C TYR A 161 -30.90 10.02 -18.36
N ALA A 162 -30.48 11.28 -18.21
CA ALA A 162 -30.38 11.95 -16.92
C ALA A 162 -31.74 12.01 -16.19
N VAL A 163 -32.83 12.28 -16.91
CA VAL A 163 -34.20 12.26 -16.35
C VAL A 163 -34.62 10.84 -15.94
N ILE A 164 -34.38 9.86 -16.80
CA ILE A 164 -34.70 8.45 -16.52
C ILE A 164 -33.96 7.97 -15.26
N GLU A 165 -32.67 8.28 -15.13
CA GLU A 165 -31.86 7.93 -13.95
C GLU A 165 -32.44 8.55 -12.67
N GLN A 166 -32.83 9.82 -12.70
CA GLN A 166 -33.41 10.50 -11.55
C GLN A 166 -34.73 9.88 -11.10
N GLN A 167 -35.57 9.45 -12.04
CA GLN A 167 -36.90 8.88 -11.79
C GLN A 167 -36.89 7.37 -11.50
N MET A 168 -35.80 6.67 -11.84
CA MET A 168 -35.69 5.24 -11.66
C MET A 168 -35.79 4.85 -10.17
N SER A 169 -36.65 3.87 -9.86
CA SER A 169 -36.65 3.26 -8.52
C SER A 169 -35.36 2.47 -8.32
N MET A 170 -34.55 2.91 -7.36
CA MET A 170 -33.26 2.31 -7.04
C MET A 170 -33.26 1.58 -5.69
N THR A 171 -34.43 1.15 -5.21
CA THR A 171 -34.56 0.53 -3.88
C THR A 171 -33.67 -0.72 -3.72
N GLY A 172 -33.66 -1.60 -4.72
CA GLY A 172 -32.83 -2.81 -4.71
C GLY A 172 -31.33 -2.48 -4.71
N ALA A 173 -30.90 -1.50 -5.52
CA ALA A 173 -29.51 -1.05 -5.53
C ALA A 173 -29.11 -0.38 -4.21
N SER A 174 -30.00 0.46 -3.65
CA SER A 174 -29.81 1.13 -2.36
C SER A 174 -29.59 0.11 -1.24
N MET A 175 -30.45 -0.92 -1.15
CA MET A 175 -30.31 -2.00 -0.17
C MET A 175 -29.02 -2.80 -0.37
N TYR A 176 -28.66 -3.10 -1.61
CA TYR A 176 -27.42 -3.80 -1.92
C TYR A 176 -26.18 -3.03 -1.44
N TRP A 177 -26.07 -1.73 -1.76
CA TRP A 177 -24.89 -0.95 -1.38
C TRP A 177 -24.78 -0.74 0.13
N LEU A 178 -25.91 -0.60 0.83
CA LEU A 178 -25.93 -0.59 2.30
C LEU A 178 -25.38 -1.89 2.91
N ASP A 179 -25.77 -3.04 2.34
CA ASP A 179 -25.32 -4.36 2.78
C ASP A 179 -23.85 -4.61 2.43
N ALA A 180 -23.45 -4.36 1.18
CA ALA A 180 -22.09 -4.55 0.69
C ALA A 180 -21.05 -3.75 1.50
N LEU A 181 -21.42 -2.54 1.94
CA LEU A 181 -20.55 -1.65 2.72
C LEU A 181 -20.79 -1.75 4.24
N HIS A 182 -21.64 -2.67 4.70
CA HIS A 182 -21.99 -2.79 6.11
C HIS A 182 -20.74 -3.06 6.98
N GLY A 183 -20.47 -2.16 7.92
CA GLY A 183 -19.29 -2.24 8.81
C GLY A 183 -17.95 -1.94 8.13
N CYS A 184 -17.94 -1.52 6.86
CA CYS A 184 -16.73 -1.05 6.21
C CYS A 184 -16.34 0.31 6.80
N LYS A 185 -15.06 0.48 7.13
CA LYS A 185 -14.53 1.75 7.63
C LYS A 185 -14.17 2.68 6.47
N LEU A 186 -15.20 3.27 5.87
CA LEU A 186 -15.08 4.07 4.65
C LEU A 186 -14.27 5.35 4.83
N ASP A 187 -13.95 5.78 6.05
CA ASP A 187 -13.16 6.96 6.39
C ASP A 187 -11.69 6.63 6.73
N GLN A 188 -11.32 5.34 6.79
CA GLN A 188 -9.97 4.90 7.13
C GLN A 188 -9.17 4.55 5.87
N PRO A 189 -8.11 5.30 5.54
CA PRO A 189 -7.25 4.97 4.42
C PRO A 189 -6.53 3.65 4.66
N LEU A 190 -6.36 2.89 3.58
CA LEU A 190 -5.55 1.68 3.63
C LEU A 190 -4.11 2.06 3.97
N SER A 191 -3.51 1.34 4.92
CA SER A 191 -2.13 1.60 5.38
C SER A 191 -1.10 1.07 4.38
N LEU A 192 -0.98 1.73 3.24
CA LEU A 192 0.09 1.49 2.26
C LEU A 192 1.44 2.01 2.79
N PRO A 193 2.58 1.55 2.23
CA PRO A 193 3.91 2.03 2.62
C PRO A 193 4.17 3.42 2.05
N PHE A 194 3.46 4.42 2.59
CA PHE A 194 3.65 5.82 2.26
C PHE A 194 5.01 6.32 2.76
N ASP A 195 5.69 7.14 1.97
CA ASP A 195 6.94 7.81 2.36
C ASP A 195 6.67 9.06 3.21
N GLN A 196 5.47 9.63 3.05
CA GLN A 196 5.02 10.84 3.73
C GLN A 196 3.50 10.80 3.93
N TYR A 197 3.00 11.61 4.87
CA TYR A 197 1.59 11.66 5.22
C TYR A 197 0.97 12.97 4.79
N ARG A 198 -0.25 12.90 4.24
CA ARG A 198 -1.06 14.09 3.95
C ARG A 198 -1.69 14.63 5.23
N LEU A 199 -1.52 15.93 5.50
CA LEU A 199 -2.17 16.58 6.63
C LEU A 199 -3.68 16.75 6.37
N ILE A 200 -4.50 16.82 7.42
CA ILE A 200 -5.98 16.82 7.36
C ILE A 200 -6.56 17.90 6.42
N ASN A 201 -5.87 19.04 6.29
CA ASN A 201 -6.30 20.21 5.53
C ASN A 201 -5.62 20.33 4.15
N GLU A 202 -4.75 19.38 3.77
CA GLU A 202 -4.08 19.41 2.48
C GLU A 202 -4.96 18.78 1.40
N HIS A 203 -4.90 19.38 0.21
CA HIS A 203 -5.53 18.88 -1.00
C HIS A 203 -4.48 18.18 -1.88
N ARG A 204 -4.94 17.29 -2.76
CA ARG A 204 -4.08 16.66 -3.77
C ARG A 204 -3.48 17.73 -4.67
N THR A 205 -2.16 17.73 -4.82
CA THR A 205 -1.46 18.68 -5.70
C THR A 205 -1.46 18.24 -7.18
N ASN A 206 -2.05 17.07 -7.46
CA ASN A 206 -2.05 16.40 -8.77
C ASN A 206 -0.66 16.02 -9.31
N ARG A 207 0.40 16.16 -8.52
CA ARG A 207 1.72 15.65 -8.88
C ARG A 207 1.73 14.13 -8.78
N THR A 208 2.22 13.47 -9.82
CA THR A 208 2.21 12.00 -9.93
C THR A 208 3.53 11.46 -10.43
N THR A 209 3.76 10.20 -10.10
CA THR A 209 4.69 9.33 -10.81
C THR A 209 3.93 8.17 -11.41
N SER A 210 4.41 7.66 -12.54
CA SER A 210 3.86 6.50 -13.22
C SER A 210 4.97 5.54 -13.57
N ILE A 211 4.78 4.27 -13.25
CA ILE A 211 5.71 3.19 -13.61
C ILE A 211 4.93 2.11 -14.32
N SER A 212 5.39 1.77 -15.52
CA SER A 212 4.77 0.79 -16.40
C SER A 212 5.73 -0.36 -16.65
N PHE A 213 5.20 -1.57 -16.73
CA PHE A 213 5.95 -2.75 -17.14
C PHE A 213 5.06 -3.69 -17.96
N ASP A 214 5.69 -4.35 -18.94
CA ASP A 214 5.04 -5.38 -19.74
C ASP A 214 5.10 -6.72 -19.01
N PHE A 215 4.07 -7.54 -19.17
CA PHE A 215 4.10 -8.91 -18.65
C PHE A 215 5.08 -9.76 -19.46
N GLY A 216 5.39 -9.35 -20.70
CA GLY A 216 6.10 -10.17 -21.65
C GLY A 216 5.22 -11.28 -22.21
N GLN A 217 5.76 -12.02 -23.19
CA GLN A 217 4.98 -13.02 -23.93
C GLN A 217 4.55 -14.20 -23.05
N ASP A 218 5.46 -14.74 -22.24
CA ASP A 218 5.20 -15.93 -21.44
C ASP A 218 4.15 -15.69 -20.35
N LEU A 219 4.32 -14.64 -19.53
CA LEU A 219 3.37 -14.32 -18.47
C LEU A 219 1.99 -13.95 -19.04
N SER A 220 1.95 -13.18 -20.14
CA SER A 220 0.67 -12.86 -20.81
C SER A 220 -0.03 -14.14 -21.26
N HIS A 221 0.68 -15.02 -21.94
CA HIS A 221 0.13 -16.30 -22.40
C HIS A 221 -0.40 -17.15 -21.24
N HIS A 222 0.36 -17.32 -20.16
CA HIS A 222 -0.06 -18.13 -19.01
C HIS A 222 -1.26 -17.51 -18.29
N PHE A 223 -1.28 -16.19 -18.09
CA PHE A 223 -2.39 -15.48 -17.48
C PHE A 223 -3.69 -15.65 -18.29
N LEU A 224 -3.64 -15.39 -19.60
CA LEU A 224 -4.80 -15.50 -20.50
C LEU A 224 -5.27 -16.96 -20.66
N THR A 225 -4.33 -17.91 -20.75
CA THR A 225 -4.63 -19.34 -20.85
C THR A 225 -5.28 -19.86 -19.56
N TYR A 226 -4.78 -19.45 -18.39
CA TYR A 226 -5.39 -19.81 -17.12
C TYR A 226 -6.84 -19.31 -17.03
N ALA A 227 -7.07 -18.05 -17.40
CA ALA A 227 -8.40 -17.46 -17.39
C ALA A 227 -9.37 -18.21 -18.32
N SER A 228 -8.97 -18.43 -19.58
CA SER A 228 -9.80 -19.14 -20.56
C SER A 228 -10.07 -20.60 -20.19
N SER A 229 -9.05 -21.34 -19.73
CA SER A 229 -9.18 -22.76 -19.34
C SER A 229 -10.14 -22.97 -18.17
N ASN A 230 -10.28 -21.97 -17.30
CA ASN A 230 -11.15 -22.02 -16.11
C ASN A 230 -12.47 -21.24 -16.29
N ASN A 231 -12.77 -20.72 -17.50
CA ASN A 231 -13.93 -19.87 -17.78
C ASN A 231 -14.02 -18.63 -16.86
N ILE A 232 -12.89 -17.97 -16.65
CA ILE A 232 -12.74 -16.79 -15.78
C ILE A 232 -12.50 -15.56 -16.65
N LYS A 233 -13.20 -14.45 -16.33
CA LYS A 233 -12.93 -13.16 -16.99
C LYS A 233 -11.53 -12.67 -16.58
N HIS A 234 -10.73 -12.19 -17.52
CA HIS A 234 -9.39 -11.64 -17.26
C HIS A 234 -9.39 -10.59 -16.13
N GLN A 235 -10.41 -9.73 -16.08
CA GLN A 235 -10.59 -8.74 -15.00
C GLN A 235 -10.71 -9.37 -13.61
N HIS A 236 -11.42 -10.50 -13.45
CA HIS A 236 -11.53 -11.16 -12.14
C HIS A 236 -10.18 -11.74 -11.68
N LEU A 237 -9.41 -12.28 -12.64
CA LEU A 237 -8.07 -12.80 -12.36
C LEU A 237 -7.09 -11.69 -11.97
N ALA A 238 -7.20 -10.53 -12.63
CA ALA A 238 -6.43 -9.34 -12.30
C ALA A 238 -6.84 -8.77 -10.92
N LEU A 239 -8.14 -8.73 -10.61
CA LEU A 239 -8.66 -8.28 -9.32
C LEU A 239 -8.20 -9.16 -8.16
N VAL A 240 -8.26 -10.50 -8.28
CA VAL A 240 -7.77 -11.38 -7.20
C VAL A 240 -6.28 -11.17 -6.96
N THR A 241 -5.49 -11.02 -8.03
CA THR A 241 -4.06 -10.74 -7.93
C THR A 241 -3.82 -9.40 -7.23
N TYR A 242 -4.63 -8.38 -7.55
CA TYR A 242 -4.56 -7.07 -6.92
C TYR A 242 -4.95 -7.09 -5.44
N PHE A 243 -5.99 -7.84 -5.04
CA PHE A 243 -6.35 -7.98 -3.63
C PHE A 243 -5.28 -8.72 -2.82
N ILE A 244 -4.66 -9.76 -3.39
CA ILE A 244 -3.51 -10.42 -2.75
C ILE A 244 -2.35 -9.42 -2.58
N PHE A 245 -2.08 -8.63 -3.61
CA PHE A 245 -1.05 -7.59 -3.56
C PHE A 245 -1.35 -6.54 -2.47
N LEU A 246 -2.55 -5.99 -2.44
CA LEU A 246 -2.98 -5.01 -1.44
C LEU A 246 -2.97 -5.58 -0.02
N PHE A 247 -3.40 -6.83 0.18
CA PHE A 247 -3.32 -7.50 1.48
C PHE A 247 -1.88 -7.48 2.02
N LYS A 248 -0.92 -7.82 1.17
CA LYS A 248 0.50 -7.84 1.55
C LYS A 248 1.09 -6.45 1.71
N LEU A 249 0.73 -5.53 0.82
CA LEU A 249 1.20 -4.15 0.83
C LEU A 249 0.67 -3.38 2.04
N ALA A 250 -0.54 -3.70 2.50
CA ALA A 250 -1.21 -3.09 3.64
C ALA A 250 -0.97 -3.82 4.98
N ASN A 251 0.19 -4.47 5.13
CA ASN A 251 0.59 -5.18 6.35
C ASN A 251 -0.45 -6.19 6.89
N GLY A 252 -1.15 -6.87 6.00
CA GLY A 252 -2.13 -7.90 6.36
C GLY A 252 -3.55 -7.37 6.62
N GLY A 253 -3.89 -6.16 6.16
CA GLY A 253 -5.24 -5.62 6.20
C GLY A 253 -6.26 -6.54 5.52
N LYS A 254 -7.27 -6.99 6.26
CA LYS A 254 -8.23 -8.00 5.80
C LYS A 254 -9.50 -7.45 5.14
N ASP A 255 -9.85 -6.19 5.42
CA ASP A 255 -11.02 -5.51 4.86
C ASP A 255 -10.52 -4.45 3.88
N LEU A 256 -10.51 -4.80 2.60
CA LEU A 256 -9.95 -3.97 1.52
C LEU A 256 -11.10 -3.39 0.71
N CYS A 257 -11.18 -2.07 0.56
CA CYS A 257 -12.17 -1.42 -0.29
C CYS A 257 -11.46 -0.50 -1.28
N ILE A 258 -11.69 -0.73 -2.57
CA ILE A 258 -11.08 0.01 -3.67
C ILE A 258 -12.15 0.67 -4.54
N ALA A 259 -11.80 1.74 -5.23
CA ALA A 259 -12.61 2.32 -6.29
C ALA A 259 -12.44 1.55 -7.59
N MET A 260 -13.54 1.26 -8.27
CA MET A 260 -13.55 0.77 -9.65
C MET A 260 -14.28 1.79 -10.53
N ASN A 261 -13.59 2.26 -11.57
CA ASN A 261 -14.21 3.04 -12.63
C ASN A 261 -14.92 2.09 -13.59
N ILE A 262 -16.14 2.44 -13.95
CA ILE A 262 -16.99 1.69 -14.86
C ILE A 262 -17.57 2.62 -15.90
N ASP A 263 -17.63 2.18 -17.16
CA ASP A 263 -18.20 2.98 -18.25
C ASP A 263 -19.71 3.21 -18.07
N ASN A 264 -20.38 2.30 -17.37
CA ASN A 264 -21.80 2.37 -17.00
C ASN A 264 -22.76 2.57 -18.21
N ARG A 265 -22.34 2.16 -19.41
CA ARG A 265 -23.20 2.05 -20.61
C ARG A 265 -23.86 0.67 -20.65
N TYR A 266 -24.68 0.39 -19.64
CA TYR A 266 -25.24 -0.95 -19.36
C TYR A 266 -26.39 -1.37 -20.27
N ARG A 267 -26.89 -0.49 -21.15
CA ARG A 267 -27.87 -0.80 -22.18
C ARG A 267 -27.34 -0.44 -23.55
N ASP A 268 -27.79 -1.15 -24.58
CA ASP A 268 -27.31 -0.96 -25.94
C ASP A 268 -27.64 0.45 -26.48
N GLU A 269 -28.77 1.04 -26.09
CA GLU A 269 -29.18 2.39 -26.51
C GLU A 269 -28.24 3.48 -25.98
N LEU A 270 -27.46 3.21 -24.92
CA LEU A 270 -26.52 4.15 -24.34
C LEU A 270 -25.17 4.16 -25.05
N LYS A 271 -24.86 3.15 -25.88
CA LYS A 271 -23.52 2.97 -26.48
C LYS A 271 -23.18 4.01 -27.54
N SER A 272 -24.18 4.63 -28.18
CA SER A 272 -23.99 5.62 -29.25
C SER A 272 -24.26 7.07 -28.82
N ILE A 273 -24.43 7.34 -27.52
CA ILE A 273 -24.72 8.68 -26.98
C ILE A 273 -23.43 9.35 -26.48
N ILE A 274 -23.16 10.58 -26.90
CA ILE A 274 -22.10 11.41 -26.28
C ILE A 274 -22.61 11.97 -24.95
N GLY A 275 -21.87 11.75 -23.86
CA GLY A 275 -22.25 12.17 -22.52
C GLY A 275 -21.30 11.67 -21.44
N LEU A 276 -21.60 11.96 -20.18
CA LEU A 276 -20.89 11.42 -19.03
C LEU A 276 -21.66 10.23 -18.46
N PHE A 277 -21.24 9.01 -18.79
CA PHE A 277 -21.84 7.80 -18.22
C PHE A 277 -20.98 7.19 -17.12
N GLU A 278 -19.66 7.37 -17.19
CA GLU A 278 -18.70 6.84 -16.22
C GLU A 278 -19.18 6.99 -14.77
N ASN A 279 -19.19 5.89 -14.04
CA ASN A 279 -19.51 5.85 -12.62
C ASN A 279 -18.34 5.23 -11.85
N ILE A 280 -18.32 5.46 -10.54
CA ILE A 280 -17.31 4.90 -9.65
C ILE A 280 -18.06 4.08 -8.60
N ILE A 281 -17.70 2.81 -8.48
CA ILE A 281 -18.28 1.93 -7.46
C ILE A 281 -17.21 1.46 -6.49
N PRO A 282 -17.54 1.33 -5.18
CA PRO A 282 -16.67 0.66 -4.24
C PRO A 282 -16.71 -0.85 -4.48
N LEU A 283 -15.55 -1.48 -4.57
CA LEU A 283 -15.42 -2.93 -4.51
C LEU A 283 -14.75 -3.32 -3.19
N ARG A 284 -15.53 -3.88 -2.28
CA ARG A 284 -15.07 -4.33 -0.96
C ARG A 284 -14.79 -5.83 -0.96
N CYS A 285 -13.58 -6.20 -0.57
CA CYS A 285 -13.12 -7.57 -0.38
C CYS A 285 -12.70 -7.78 1.07
N GLN A 286 -13.48 -8.56 1.80
CA GLN A 286 -13.12 -9.08 3.11
C GLN A 286 -12.44 -10.44 2.92
N LEU A 287 -11.12 -10.48 3.07
CA LEU A 287 -10.33 -11.67 2.78
C LEU A 287 -9.90 -12.39 4.08
N ASP A 288 -9.90 -13.72 4.04
CA ASP A 288 -9.21 -14.54 5.02
C ASP A 288 -7.80 -14.88 4.48
N PRO A 289 -6.72 -14.56 5.22
CA PRO A 289 -5.38 -14.88 4.77
C PRO A 289 -5.11 -16.38 4.61
N HIS A 290 -5.93 -17.27 5.20
CA HIS A 290 -5.79 -18.72 5.08
C HIS A 290 -6.46 -19.32 3.84
N TRP A 291 -7.23 -18.53 3.09
CA TRP A 291 -7.82 -19.00 1.83
C TRP A 291 -6.75 -19.30 0.80
N SER A 292 -7.05 -20.28 -0.06
CA SER A 292 -6.28 -20.50 -1.28
C SER A 292 -6.58 -19.41 -2.31
N PHE A 293 -5.73 -19.31 -3.33
CA PHE A 293 -5.97 -18.42 -4.46
C PHE A 293 -7.34 -18.68 -5.12
N HIS A 294 -7.68 -19.96 -5.31
CA HIS A 294 -8.92 -20.38 -5.95
C HIS A 294 -10.17 -19.95 -5.17
N TYR A 295 -10.15 -20.09 -3.85
CA TYR A 295 -11.28 -19.68 -3.02
C TYR A 295 -11.47 -18.15 -3.06
N LEU A 296 -10.39 -17.38 -2.95
CA LEU A 296 -10.48 -15.93 -3.07
C LEU A 296 -10.93 -15.51 -4.47
N LEU A 297 -10.51 -16.21 -5.52
CA LEU A 297 -10.95 -15.93 -6.89
C LEU A 297 -12.46 -16.11 -7.04
N ASP A 298 -13.03 -17.19 -6.52
CA ASP A 298 -14.49 -17.39 -6.54
C ASP A 298 -15.23 -16.33 -5.73
N TYR A 299 -14.70 -15.95 -4.56
CA TYR A 299 -15.25 -14.86 -3.77
C TYR A 299 -15.20 -13.51 -4.53
N VAL A 300 -14.06 -13.18 -5.14
CA VAL A 300 -13.88 -11.96 -5.96
C VAL A 300 -14.83 -11.95 -7.16
N ARG A 301 -15.04 -13.10 -7.81
CA ARG A 301 -16.02 -13.24 -8.91
C ARG A 301 -17.43 -12.93 -8.43
N GLU A 302 -17.83 -13.44 -7.27
CA GLU A 302 -19.14 -13.21 -6.68
C GLU A 302 -19.36 -11.72 -6.36
N ILE A 303 -18.46 -11.11 -5.56
CA ILE A 303 -18.62 -9.69 -5.17
C ILE A 303 -18.58 -8.76 -6.37
N THR A 304 -17.74 -9.04 -7.38
CA THR A 304 -17.64 -8.21 -8.59
C THR A 304 -18.91 -8.35 -9.44
N THR A 305 -19.42 -9.57 -9.63
CA THR A 305 -20.65 -9.81 -10.41
C THR A 305 -21.85 -9.14 -9.75
N ASN A 306 -21.98 -9.25 -8.43
CA ASN A 306 -23.05 -8.61 -7.67
C ASN A 306 -22.93 -7.08 -7.70
N SER A 307 -21.72 -6.53 -7.57
CA SER A 307 -21.48 -5.08 -7.65
C SER A 307 -21.84 -4.54 -9.03
N MET A 308 -21.44 -5.25 -10.09
CA MET A 308 -21.74 -4.87 -11.47
C MET A 308 -23.24 -4.88 -11.78
N LYS A 309 -24.04 -5.73 -11.12
CA LYS A 309 -25.52 -5.74 -11.28
C LYS A 309 -26.16 -4.44 -10.81
N TYR A 310 -25.59 -3.77 -9.81
CA TYR A 310 -26.10 -2.52 -9.22
C TYR A 310 -25.20 -1.31 -9.52
N SER A 311 -24.35 -1.44 -10.53
CA SER A 311 -23.38 -0.44 -10.98
C SER A 311 -23.99 0.87 -11.48
N TYR A 312 -25.24 0.84 -11.91
CA TYR A 312 -26.01 2.01 -12.32
C TYR A 312 -26.38 2.94 -11.16
N PHE A 313 -26.15 2.53 -9.91
CA PHE A 313 -26.42 3.36 -8.74
C PHE A 313 -25.34 4.44 -8.57
N PRO A 314 -25.68 5.73 -8.59
CA PRO A 314 -24.69 6.80 -8.58
C PRO A 314 -23.83 6.82 -7.32
N LEU A 315 -22.53 7.10 -7.47
CA LEU A 315 -21.60 7.27 -6.34
C LEU A 315 -22.16 8.24 -5.28
N GLN A 316 -22.74 9.37 -5.69
CA GLN A 316 -23.27 10.36 -4.74
C GLN A 316 -24.41 9.79 -3.89
N ARG A 317 -25.20 8.85 -4.42
CA ARG A 317 -26.24 8.14 -3.66
C ARG A 317 -25.65 7.08 -2.73
N ILE A 318 -24.53 6.45 -3.09
CA ILE A 318 -23.77 5.58 -2.17
C ILE A 318 -23.23 6.42 -1.00
N LEU A 319 -22.61 7.56 -1.30
CA LEU A 319 -22.05 8.43 -0.26
C LEU A 319 -23.12 9.03 0.66
N SER A 320 -24.30 9.36 0.14
CA SER A 320 -25.40 9.89 0.96
C SER A 320 -25.98 8.86 1.94
N GLN A 321 -25.78 7.56 1.70
CA GLN A 321 -26.09 6.51 2.68
C GLN A 321 -25.14 6.50 3.88
N HIS A 322 -24.00 7.19 3.79
CA HIS A 322 -22.96 7.26 4.82
C HIS A 322 -22.64 8.72 5.20
N PRO A 323 -23.61 9.49 5.76
CA PRO A 323 -23.47 10.94 5.97
C PRO A 323 -22.36 11.35 6.95
N ASN A 324 -21.88 10.43 7.78
CA ASN A 324 -20.77 10.68 8.71
C ASN A 324 -19.39 10.59 8.03
N VAL A 325 -19.31 10.12 6.79
CA VAL A 325 -18.07 9.97 6.03
C VAL A 325 -17.87 11.22 5.18
N SER A 326 -17.02 12.13 5.64
CA SER A 326 -16.71 13.36 4.88
C SER A 326 -15.79 13.11 3.69
N LYS A 327 -14.82 12.21 3.85
CA LYS A 327 -13.85 11.82 2.81
C LYS A 327 -13.81 10.29 2.72
N PRO A 328 -14.41 9.67 1.69
CA PRO A 328 -14.40 8.23 1.52
C PRO A 328 -13.02 7.74 1.07
N ALA A 329 -12.30 7.08 1.96
CA ALA A 329 -10.95 6.57 1.79
C ALA A 329 -10.81 5.53 0.66
N PHE A 330 -11.88 4.82 0.29
CA PHE A 330 -11.82 3.90 -0.85
C PHE A 330 -11.61 4.63 -2.19
N LEU A 331 -11.88 5.94 -2.27
CA LEU A 331 -11.54 6.79 -3.42
C LEU A 331 -10.07 7.21 -3.43
N ASP A 332 -9.23 6.70 -2.52
CA ASP A 332 -7.79 6.94 -2.55
C ASP A 332 -7.09 5.89 -3.42
N ILE A 333 -7.69 4.71 -3.59
CA ILE A 333 -7.07 3.57 -4.27
C ILE A 333 -8.01 3.05 -5.36
N SER A 334 -7.55 2.98 -6.61
CA SER A 334 -8.35 2.46 -7.71
C SER A 334 -7.72 1.28 -8.44
N PHE A 335 -8.59 0.50 -9.07
CA PHE A 335 -8.22 -0.56 -9.99
C PHE A 335 -8.95 -0.39 -11.32
N GLN A 336 -8.23 -0.59 -12.41
CA GLN A 336 -8.77 -0.59 -13.76
C GLN A 336 -8.23 -1.76 -14.56
N PHE A 337 -9.11 -2.38 -15.34
CA PHE A 337 -8.74 -3.40 -16.32
C PHE A 337 -9.34 -2.99 -17.66
N LEU A 338 -8.48 -2.64 -18.62
CA LEU A 338 -8.89 -2.22 -19.95
C LEU A 338 -8.52 -3.33 -20.94
N SER A 339 -9.53 -3.82 -21.66
CA SER A 339 -9.30 -4.66 -22.85
C SER A 339 -9.65 -3.83 -24.06
N SER A 340 -8.66 -3.59 -24.90
CA SER A 340 -8.82 -2.81 -26.11
C SER A 340 -8.11 -3.52 -27.25
N MET A 341 -8.73 -3.52 -28.43
CA MET A 341 -7.92 -3.51 -29.66
C MET A 341 -7.11 -2.20 -29.61
N PRO A 342 -5.92 -2.06 -30.22
CA PRO A 342 -5.22 -0.78 -30.21
C PRO A 342 -6.14 0.31 -30.78
N THR A 343 -6.75 1.10 -29.91
CA THR A 343 -7.81 2.04 -30.22
C THR A 343 -7.44 3.37 -29.59
N ILE A 344 -7.43 4.38 -30.44
CA ILE A 344 -6.92 5.74 -30.26
C ILE A 344 -5.39 5.85 -30.45
N ASP A 345 -4.55 5.16 -29.68
CA ASP A 345 -3.09 5.46 -29.68
C ASP A 345 -2.33 5.06 -30.96
N ASN A 346 -2.78 4.04 -31.70
CA ASN A 346 -2.11 3.51 -32.90
C ASN A 346 -3.02 3.36 -34.13
N LYS A 347 -4.28 3.82 -34.07
CA LYS A 347 -5.19 3.72 -35.21
C LYS A 347 -5.17 5.04 -35.98
N LEU A 348 -4.87 4.95 -37.27
CA LEU A 348 -5.15 6.02 -38.21
C LEU A 348 -6.67 6.23 -38.22
N ILE A 349 -7.12 7.37 -37.72
CA ILE A 349 -8.52 7.76 -37.75
C ILE A 349 -8.75 8.49 -39.07
N MET A 350 -9.71 8.04 -39.86
CA MET A 350 -10.08 8.74 -41.08
C MET A 350 -10.95 9.97 -40.72
N ILE A 351 -10.68 11.09 -41.37
CA ILE A 351 -11.60 12.22 -41.47
C ILE A 351 -11.65 12.58 -42.96
N GLY A 352 -12.65 12.07 -43.67
CA GLY A 352 -12.67 12.07 -45.13
C GLY A 352 -11.51 11.26 -45.70
N ASP A 353 -10.72 11.88 -46.59
CA ASP A 353 -9.56 11.24 -47.22
C ASP A 353 -8.28 11.36 -46.38
N SER A 354 -8.34 12.03 -45.23
CA SER A 354 -7.17 12.33 -44.39
C SER A 354 -7.10 11.42 -43.18
N GLN A 355 -5.91 10.96 -42.84
CA GLN A 355 -5.64 10.14 -41.66
C GLN A 355 -5.13 10.99 -40.51
N LEU A 356 -5.64 10.75 -39.31
CA LEU A 356 -5.19 11.35 -38.07
C LEU A 356 -4.52 10.31 -37.17
N CYS A 357 -3.35 10.65 -36.68
CA CYS A 357 -2.61 9.93 -35.64
C CYS A 357 -2.85 10.62 -34.29
N PHE A 358 -3.24 9.86 -33.28
CA PHE A 358 -3.24 10.36 -31.91
C PHE A 358 -1.80 10.69 -31.47
N ILE A 359 -1.65 11.78 -30.74
CA ILE A 359 -0.38 12.18 -30.14
C ILE A 359 -0.61 12.21 -28.63
N PRO A 360 -0.02 11.28 -27.87
CA PRO A 360 -0.07 11.36 -26.43
C PRO A 360 0.60 12.65 -25.98
N VAL A 361 -0.11 13.49 -25.25
CA VAL A 361 0.44 14.72 -24.71
C VAL A 361 1.34 14.36 -23.53
N ALA A 362 2.67 14.35 -23.72
CA ALA A 362 3.67 13.94 -22.71
C ALA A 362 3.18 14.08 -21.26
N ASN A 363 3.18 12.96 -20.52
CA ASN A 363 2.45 12.70 -19.26
C ASN A 363 0.96 12.31 -19.45
N ASP A 364 0.59 11.71 -20.58
CA ASP A 364 -0.78 11.28 -20.92
C ASP A 364 -1.10 9.85 -20.48
N ASN A 365 -0.79 9.47 -19.25
CA ASN A 365 -1.32 8.22 -18.71
C ASN A 365 -2.79 8.33 -18.31
N GLY A 366 -3.58 9.16 -19.01
CA GLY A 366 -5.06 9.23 -18.98
C GLY A 366 -5.73 9.53 -17.63
N ILE A 367 -4.98 9.57 -16.53
CA ILE A 367 -5.51 9.69 -15.18
C ILE A 367 -5.17 11.09 -14.70
N THR A 368 -6.03 12.04 -15.06
CA THR A 368 -6.20 13.19 -14.17
C THR A 368 -6.54 12.67 -12.78
N ASN A 369 -5.81 13.17 -11.78
CA ASN A 369 -5.43 12.42 -10.58
C ASN A 369 -6.57 12.32 -9.54
N LYS A 370 -7.60 11.52 -9.85
CA LYS A 370 -8.74 11.25 -8.95
C LYS A 370 -8.32 10.45 -7.71
N TYR A 371 -7.21 9.70 -7.78
CA TYR A 371 -6.78 8.70 -6.79
C TYR A 371 -5.34 8.95 -6.33
N ASP A 372 -5.00 8.46 -5.14
CA ASP A 372 -3.63 8.48 -4.60
C ASP A 372 -2.78 7.30 -5.08
N PHE A 373 -3.42 6.18 -5.40
CA PHE A 373 -2.80 4.99 -5.94
C PHE A 373 -3.75 4.35 -6.96
N THR A 374 -3.27 4.06 -8.17
CA THR A 374 -4.05 3.39 -9.22
C THR A 374 -3.24 2.29 -9.85
N LEU A 375 -3.82 1.09 -9.90
CA LEU A 375 -3.28 -0.01 -10.69
C LEU A 375 -4.15 -0.22 -11.93
N LEU A 376 -3.55 -0.01 -13.10
CA LEU A 376 -4.17 -0.22 -14.40
C LEU A 376 -3.50 -1.42 -15.07
N ILE A 377 -4.30 -2.41 -15.46
CA ILE A 377 -3.86 -3.49 -16.35
C ILE A 377 -4.51 -3.29 -17.72
N GLN A 378 -3.70 -3.27 -18.77
CA GLN A 378 -4.15 -3.18 -20.15
C GLN A 378 -3.92 -4.52 -20.85
N HIS A 379 -4.90 -4.94 -21.64
CA HIS A 379 -4.85 -6.11 -22.50
C HIS A 379 -5.00 -5.67 -23.95
N ASP A 380 -3.89 -5.74 -24.70
CA ASP A 380 -3.89 -5.54 -26.14
C ASP A 380 -4.41 -6.81 -26.82
N LEU A 381 -5.63 -6.72 -27.35
CA LEU A 381 -6.31 -7.85 -27.99
C LEU A 381 -5.69 -8.25 -29.34
N ASN A 382 -4.85 -7.40 -29.97
CA ASN A 382 -4.18 -7.73 -31.22
C ASN A 382 -2.93 -8.58 -30.97
N SER A 383 -2.07 -8.13 -30.05
CA SER A 383 -0.85 -8.85 -29.69
C SER A 383 -1.06 -9.93 -28.62
N ASN A 384 -2.23 -9.95 -27.95
CA ASN A 384 -2.50 -10.71 -26.72
C ASN A 384 -1.44 -10.47 -25.63
N GLN A 385 -0.94 -9.24 -25.55
CA GLN A 385 -0.01 -8.82 -24.50
C GLN A 385 -0.73 -8.06 -23.39
N LEU A 386 -0.27 -8.31 -22.17
CA LEU A 386 -0.71 -7.61 -20.97
C LEU A 386 0.40 -6.65 -20.52
N SER A 387 0.01 -5.47 -20.07
CA SER A 387 0.89 -4.52 -19.39
C SER A 387 0.22 -4.00 -18.13
N CYS A 388 1.03 -3.55 -17.17
CA CYS A 388 0.55 -2.90 -15.96
C CYS A 388 1.18 -1.54 -15.81
N THR A 389 0.38 -0.56 -15.41
CA THR A 389 0.80 0.78 -15.06
C THR A 389 0.34 1.10 -13.64
N ILE A 390 1.27 1.49 -12.78
CA ILE A 390 0.98 1.99 -11.43
C ILE A 390 1.18 3.50 -11.43
N ASN A 391 0.10 4.24 -11.16
CA ASN A 391 0.13 5.68 -10.94
C ASN A 391 -0.02 5.97 -9.46
N ALA A 392 0.82 6.86 -8.93
CA ALA A 392 0.73 7.25 -7.53
C ALA A 392 0.99 8.74 -7.31
N SER A 393 0.42 9.28 -6.24
CA SER A 393 0.61 10.67 -5.83
C SER A 393 2.01 10.90 -5.27
N LEU A 394 2.73 11.87 -5.84
CA LEU A 394 3.99 12.39 -5.29
C LEU A 394 3.79 13.20 -4.00
N ASP A 395 2.55 13.33 -3.51
CA ASP A 395 2.24 13.85 -2.18
C ASP A 395 2.31 12.76 -1.10
N LEU A 396 2.50 11.49 -1.48
CA LEU A 396 2.53 10.35 -0.55
C LEU A 396 3.67 9.38 -0.82
N PHE A 397 4.13 9.29 -2.07
CA PHE A 397 5.15 8.32 -2.49
C PHE A 397 6.31 8.99 -3.23
N ASN A 398 7.51 8.48 -2.98
CA ASN A 398 8.70 8.72 -3.78
C ASN A 398 8.71 7.79 -5.01
N VAL A 399 9.45 8.19 -6.04
CA VAL A 399 9.55 7.41 -7.29
C VAL A 399 10.18 6.04 -7.02
N GLU A 400 11.20 5.96 -6.18
CA GLU A 400 11.87 4.69 -5.84
C GLU A 400 10.93 3.72 -5.12
N THR A 401 10.02 4.23 -4.28
CA THR A 401 9.04 3.42 -3.57
C THR A 401 8.04 2.80 -4.54
N ILE A 402 7.53 3.57 -5.50
CA ILE A 402 6.63 3.04 -6.53
C ILE A 402 7.35 2.05 -7.46
N ASP A 403 8.63 2.28 -7.76
CA ASP A 403 9.41 1.35 -8.58
C ASP A 403 9.51 -0.01 -7.89
N LYS A 404 9.85 0.01 -6.61
CA LYS A 404 9.89 -1.21 -5.79
C LYS A 404 8.53 -1.89 -5.69
N ILE A 405 7.46 -1.15 -5.44
CA ILE A 405 6.07 -1.65 -5.42
C ILE A 405 5.70 -2.30 -6.77
N SER A 406 6.12 -1.72 -7.89
CA SER A 406 5.89 -2.28 -9.22
C SER A 406 6.62 -3.63 -9.42
N GLN A 407 7.87 -3.73 -8.98
CA GLN A 407 8.65 -4.97 -9.03
C GLN A 407 8.02 -6.06 -8.14
N GLN A 408 7.47 -5.68 -6.99
CA GLN A 408 6.77 -6.60 -6.09
C GLN A 408 5.47 -7.13 -6.71
N PHE A 409 4.69 -6.27 -7.37
CA PHE A 409 3.49 -6.72 -8.09
C PHE A 409 3.84 -7.66 -9.25
N HIS A 410 4.86 -7.32 -10.04
CA HIS A 410 5.40 -8.19 -11.08
C HIS A 410 5.90 -9.53 -10.51
N SER A 411 6.52 -9.54 -9.33
CA SER A 411 6.94 -10.76 -8.64
C SER A 411 5.75 -11.64 -8.24
N ILE A 412 4.65 -11.08 -7.75
CA ILE A 412 3.43 -11.83 -7.46
C ILE A 412 2.87 -12.49 -8.72
N LEU A 413 2.79 -11.75 -9.83
CA LEU A 413 2.32 -12.29 -11.11
C LEU A 413 3.18 -13.49 -11.55
N ASN A 414 4.50 -13.36 -11.51
CA ASN A 414 5.41 -14.46 -11.86
C ASN A 414 5.24 -15.67 -10.93
N ARG A 415 5.07 -15.45 -9.61
CA ARG A 415 4.85 -16.52 -8.63
C ARG A 415 3.52 -17.23 -8.82
N LEU A 416 2.49 -16.55 -9.32
CA LEU A 416 1.20 -17.18 -9.53
C LEU A 416 1.15 -17.93 -10.87
N PHE A 417 1.71 -17.35 -11.94
CA PHE A 417 1.45 -17.83 -13.30
C PHE A 417 2.64 -18.49 -14.00
N LEU A 418 3.88 -18.33 -13.50
CA LEU A 418 5.07 -18.92 -14.12
C LEU A 418 5.83 -19.89 -13.20
N SER A 419 5.60 -19.89 -11.89
CA SER A 419 6.34 -20.78 -11.00
C SER A 419 5.89 -22.23 -11.13
N VAL A 420 6.86 -23.15 -11.08
CA VAL A 420 6.61 -24.60 -11.03
C VAL A 420 5.95 -25.03 -9.71
N ASP A 421 6.19 -24.26 -8.65
CA ASP A 421 5.50 -24.47 -7.37
C ASP A 421 4.04 -24.08 -7.48
N ASP A 422 3.16 -24.93 -6.96
CA ASP A 422 1.72 -24.71 -6.93
C ASP A 422 1.32 -23.68 -5.85
N GLN A 423 1.71 -22.42 -6.06
CA GLN A 423 1.44 -21.32 -5.14
C GLN A 423 -0.06 -21.02 -5.04
N MET A 424 -0.85 -21.36 -6.06
CA MET A 424 -2.30 -21.14 -6.07
C MET A 424 -3.04 -22.04 -5.08
N ASN A 425 -2.51 -23.22 -4.76
CA ASN A 425 -3.06 -24.10 -3.74
C ASN A 425 -2.61 -23.76 -2.31
N LYS A 426 -1.63 -22.87 -2.16
CA LYS A 426 -1.20 -22.39 -0.85
C LYS A 426 -2.12 -21.28 -0.33
N SER A 427 -2.05 -21.08 0.98
CA SER A 427 -2.66 -19.96 1.67
C SER A 427 -2.11 -18.63 1.13
N ILE A 428 -2.97 -17.62 0.96
CA ILE A 428 -2.58 -16.26 0.57
C ILE A 428 -1.51 -15.70 1.52
N TYR A 429 -1.54 -16.08 2.79
CA TYR A 429 -0.52 -15.71 3.77
C TYR A 429 0.90 -16.15 3.38
N GLU A 430 1.06 -17.24 2.63
CA GLU A 430 2.38 -17.77 2.26
C GLU A 430 2.99 -17.10 1.02
N ILE A 431 2.17 -16.40 0.23
CA ILE A 431 2.64 -15.68 -0.96
C ILE A 431 3.53 -14.51 -0.52
N SER A 432 4.80 -14.52 -0.91
CA SER A 432 5.79 -13.52 -0.48
C SER A 432 5.88 -12.34 -1.46
N LEU A 433 5.88 -11.11 -0.95
CA LEU A 433 6.26 -9.90 -1.69
C LEU A 433 7.78 -9.70 -1.78
N THR A 434 8.56 -10.44 -0.99
CA THR A 434 10.01 -10.20 -0.87
C THR A 434 10.69 -10.46 -2.21
N LEU A 435 11.40 -9.44 -2.68
CA LEU A 435 12.18 -9.52 -3.91
C LEU A 435 13.48 -10.31 -3.68
N PRO A 436 14.08 -10.91 -4.73
CA PRO A 436 15.31 -11.69 -4.59
C PRO A 436 16.48 -10.92 -3.96
N ASN A 437 16.66 -9.65 -4.32
CA ASN A 437 17.67 -8.76 -3.75
C ASN A 437 17.42 -8.45 -2.26
N GLU A 438 16.17 -8.26 -1.85
CA GLU A 438 15.81 -8.06 -0.44
C GLU A 438 16.11 -9.30 0.40
N ARG A 439 15.85 -10.49 -0.15
CA ARG A 439 16.20 -11.75 0.52
C ARG A 439 17.71 -11.87 0.74
N LEU A 440 18.52 -11.50 -0.25
CA LEU A 440 19.98 -11.46 -0.12
C LEU A 440 20.43 -10.43 0.93
N LEU A 441 19.81 -9.24 0.95
CA LEU A 441 20.09 -8.22 1.96
C LEU A 441 19.73 -8.70 3.38
N MET A 442 18.59 -9.35 3.56
CA MET A 442 18.21 -9.96 4.85
C MET A 442 19.20 -11.04 5.28
N GLN A 443 19.70 -11.85 4.34
CA GLN A 443 20.70 -12.87 4.64
C GLN A 443 22.04 -12.26 5.01
N SER A 444 22.49 -11.20 4.33
CA SER A 444 23.76 -10.54 4.63
C SER A 444 23.74 -9.83 5.97
N MET A 445 22.64 -9.15 6.32
CA MET A 445 22.47 -8.52 7.64
C MET A 445 22.44 -9.54 8.78
N ASN A 446 21.91 -10.74 8.54
CA ASN A 446 21.83 -11.82 9.53
C ASN A 446 23.03 -12.78 9.52
N ASN A 447 24.05 -12.54 8.69
CA ASN A 447 25.26 -13.37 8.63
C ASN A 447 26.23 -13.02 9.78
N THR A 448 25.76 -13.15 11.01
CA THR A 448 26.48 -12.79 12.25
C THR A 448 27.01 -14.02 12.99
N GLN A 449 27.05 -15.19 12.32
CA GLN A 449 27.61 -16.41 12.90
C GLN A 449 29.12 -16.26 13.08
N VAL A 450 29.54 -16.23 14.35
CA VAL A 450 30.94 -16.22 14.77
C VAL A 450 31.16 -17.39 15.71
N SER A 451 32.25 -18.12 15.54
CA SER A 451 32.63 -19.18 16.47
C SER A 451 33.08 -18.56 17.79
N PHE A 452 32.41 -18.92 18.89
CA PHE A 452 32.79 -18.54 20.24
C PHE A 452 33.39 -19.77 20.95
N PRO A 453 34.72 -19.85 21.13
CA PRO A 453 35.37 -21.00 21.79
C PRO A 453 34.90 -21.24 23.24
N SER A 454 34.43 -20.19 23.92
CA SER A 454 33.86 -20.23 25.26
C SER A 454 32.43 -20.79 25.33
N ALA A 455 31.83 -21.17 24.20
CA ALA A 455 30.50 -21.80 24.17
C ALA A 455 30.47 -23.20 24.82
N LEU A 456 31.63 -23.72 25.22
CA LEU A 456 31.81 -25.02 25.89
C LEU A 456 32.08 -24.89 27.41
N THR A 457 32.17 -23.66 27.94
CA THR A 457 32.50 -23.39 29.34
C THR A 457 31.45 -22.50 29.99
N CYS A 458 31.27 -22.65 31.30
CA CYS A 458 30.38 -21.75 32.06
C CYS A 458 31.13 -20.49 32.50
N VAL A 459 30.42 -19.42 32.83
CA VAL A 459 31.00 -18.14 33.28
C VAL A 459 31.97 -18.33 34.47
N HIS A 460 31.59 -19.13 35.47
CA HIS A 460 32.46 -19.42 36.62
C HIS A 460 33.73 -20.22 36.23
N HIS A 461 33.69 -21.05 35.18
CA HIS A 461 34.89 -21.74 34.67
C HIS A 461 35.88 -20.75 34.04
N GLU A 462 35.38 -19.82 33.22
CA GLU A 462 36.19 -18.74 32.64
C GLU A 462 36.76 -17.82 33.73
N PHE A 463 35.97 -17.54 34.77
CA PHE A 463 36.45 -16.79 35.94
C PHE A 463 37.63 -17.50 36.61
N VAL A 464 37.51 -18.80 36.93
CA VAL A 464 38.61 -19.58 37.53
C VAL A 464 39.84 -19.59 36.61
N TYR A 465 39.65 -19.73 35.29
CA TYR A 465 40.74 -19.65 34.32
C TYR A 465 41.48 -18.30 34.39
N GLN A 466 40.76 -17.18 34.49
CA GLN A 466 41.37 -15.86 34.67
C GLN A 466 42.10 -15.73 36.01
N VAL A 467 41.56 -16.29 37.09
CA VAL A 467 42.22 -16.29 38.40
C VAL A 467 43.57 -17.01 38.33
N MET A 468 43.63 -18.17 37.69
CA MET A 468 44.87 -18.93 37.52
C MET A 468 45.91 -18.16 36.70
N LYS A 469 45.47 -17.39 35.70
CA LYS A 469 46.36 -16.62 34.83
C LYS A 469 46.84 -15.32 35.47
N HIS A 470 46.01 -14.68 36.30
CA HIS A 470 46.21 -13.33 36.80
C HIS A 470 45.85 -13.17 38.29
N PRO A 471 46.41 -13.99 39.20
CA PRO A 471 45.91 -14.10 40.58
C PRO A 471 46.01 -12.80 41.38
N GLN A 472 47.07 -12.03 41.19
CA GLN A 472 47.35 -10.79 41.95
C GLN A 472 46.83 -9.52 41.28
N LYS A 473 46.16 -9.63 40.12
CA LYS A 473 45.53 -8.46 39.50
C LYS A 473 44.26 -8.09 40.23
N LEU A 474 43.95 -6.81 40.26
CA LEU A 474 42.67 -6.29 40.73
C LEU A 474 41.52 -6.91 39.91
N ALA A 475 40.51 -7.46 40.59
CA ALA A 475 39.33 -8.06 39.97
C ALA A 475 38.08 -7.19 40.17
N VAL A 476 37.85 -6.70 41.39
CA VAL A 476 36.69 -5.86 41.75
C VAL A 476 37.14 -4.76 42.70
N GLU A 477 36.64 -3.55 42.49
CA GLU A 477 36.92 -2.36 43.30
C GLU A 477 35.62 -1.58 43.50
N LEU A 478 35.42 -1.07 44.72
CA LEU A 478 34.35 -0.16 45.08
C LEU A 478 34.84 0.78 46.18
N ASP A 479 34.87 2.07 45.89
CA ASP A 479 35.42 3.10 46.78
C ASP A 479 36.84 2.73 47.25
N ASP A 480 37.09 2.67 48.57
CA ASP A 480 38.40 2.32 49.14
C ASP A 480 38.61 0.79 49.32
N GLN A 481 37.66 -0.03 48.87
CA GLN A 481 37.73 -1.49 48.98
C GLN A 481 38.06 -2.13 47.64
N SER A 482 38.93 -3.13 47.66
CA SER A 482 39.26 -3.89 46.45
C SER A 482 39.64 -5.33 46.75
N LEU A 483 39.46 -6.19 45.74
CA LEU A 483 39.84 -7.59 45.77
C LEU A 483 40.64 -7.93 44.52
N THR A 484 41.76 -8.61 44.70
CA THR A 484 42.45 -9.31 43.62
C THR A 484 41.64 -10.54 43.15
N TYR A 485 41.98 -11.08 41.99
CA TYR A 485 41.35 -12.32 41.49
C TYR A 485 41.45 -13.48 42.49
N CYS A 486 42.60 -13.65 43.14
CA CYS A 486 42.81 -14.70 44.13
C CYS A 486 41.94 -14.50 45.38
N GLU A 487 41.85 -13.27 45.88
CA GLU A 487 41.02 -12.94 47.05
C GLU A 487 39.52 -13.09 46.73
N LEU A 488 39.09 -12.64 45.55
CA LEU A 488 37.71 -12.82 45.10
C LEU A 488 37.35 -14.31 44.98
N LEU A 489 38.22 -15.12 44.38
CA LEU A 489 38.00 -16.57 44.26
C LEU A 489 37.85 -17.21 45.64
N HIS A 490 38.70 -16.84 46.60
CA HIS A 490 38.61 -17.34 47.97
C HIS A 490 37.22 -17.08 48.58
N TYR A 491 36.74 -15.84 48.54
CA TYR A 491 35.40 -15.51 49.07
C TYR A 491 34.27 -16.22 48.33
N VAL A 492 34.38 -16.33 47.00
CA VAL A 492 33.42 -17.05 46.16
C VAL A 492 33.36 -18.53 46.55
N GLN A 493 34.51 -19.22 46.64
CA GLN A 493 34.57 -20.64 46.98
C GLN A 493 34.03 -20.93 48.38
N VAL A 494 34.39 -20.09 49.36
CA VAL A 494 33.89 -20.20 50.74
C VAL A 494 32.36 -20.10 50.77
N LEU A 495 31.79 -19.12 50.07
CA LEU A 495 30.34 -18.95 50.01
C LEU A 495 29.65 -20.09 49.23
N SER A 496 30.21 -20.53 48.10
CA SER A 496 29.69 -21.67 47.32
C SER A 496 29.61 -22.94 48.16
N LEU A 497 30.69 -23.27 48.88
CA LEU A 497 30.73 -24.43 49.76
C LEU A 497 29.77 -24.30 50.93
N HIS A 498 29.59 -23.09 51.45
CA HIS A 498 28.61 -22.85 52.49
C HIS A 498 27.18 -23.11 52.00
N LEU A 499 26.85 -22.67 50.78
CA LEU A 499 25.58 -22.95 50.12
C LEU A 499 25.34 -24.45 49.97
N ILE A 500 26.35 -25.20 49.54
CA ILE A 500 26.26 -26.65 49.32
C ILE A 500 26.19 -27.40 50.65
N ASN A 501 27.16 -27.21 51.54
CA ASN A 501 27.33 -28.05 52.73
C ASN A 501 26.28 -27.78 53.80
N LYS A 502 25.86 -26.51 53.97
CA LYS A 502 24.92 -26.13 55.01
C LYS A 502 23.48 -26.12 54.52
N TYR A 503 23.24 -25.72 53.27
CA TYR A 503 21.89 -25.55 52.73
C TYR A 503 21.52 -26.55 51.65
N ALA A 504 22.43 -27.46 51.29
CA ALA A 504 22.22 -28.52 50.31
C ALA A 504 21.77 -27.98 48.94
N VAL A 505 22.35 -26.86 48.51
CA VAL A 505 22.09 -26.30 47.18
C VAL A 505 22.45 -27.33 46.10
N ILE A 506 21.52 -27.54 45.16
CA ILE A 506 21.70 -28.43 44.02
C ILE A 506 21.79 -27.64 42.70
N PRO A 507 22.43 -28.19 41.65
CA PRO A 507 22.44 -27.57 40.33
C PRO A 507 21.03 -27.23 39.84
N GLY A 508 20.84 -25.99 39.35
CA GLY A 508 19.56 -25.47 38.87
C GLY A 508 18.65 -24.88 39.96
N GLU A 509 19.02 -24.93 41.25
CA GLU A 509 18.22 -24.30 42.32
C GLU A 509 18.29 -22.76 42.20
N ILE A 510 17.13 -22.10 42.15
CA ILE A 510 17.08 -20.63 42.07
C ILE A 510 17.41 -20.04 43.43
N ILE A 511 18.41 -19.17 43.46
CA ILE A 511 18.82 -18.43 44.64
C ILE A 511 18.62 -16.94 44.38
N CYS A 512 17.69 -16.36 45.12
CA CYS A 512 17.46 -14.93 45.07
C CYS A 512 18.59 -14.18 45.78
N GLN A 513 18.96 -13.01 45.29
CA GLN A 513 19.95 -12.15 45.93
C GLN A 513 19.42 -10.72 46.05
N CYS A 514 19.25 -10.24 47.28
CA CYS A 514 18.81 -8.89 47.58
C CYS A 514 19.93 -8.15 48.31
N VAL A 515 20.89 -7.62 47.54
CA VAL A 515 22.11 -6.99 48.03
C VAL A 515 22.32 -5.67 47.30
N GLU A 516 22.75 -4.62 48.01
CA GLU A 516 23.12 -3.34 47.39
C GLU A 516 24.44 -3.46 46.61
N ARG A 517 24.76 -2.45 45.78
CA ARG A 517 26.04 -2.41 45.05
C ARG A 517 27.20 -2.47 46.06
N SER A 518 27.93 -3.57 46.03
CA SER A 518 28.97 -3.92 47.01
C SER A 518 29.87 -5.03 46.44
N LEU A 519 31.04 -5.25 47.03
CA LEU A 519 31.87 -6.43 46.70
C LEU A 519 31.10 -7.74 46.95
N SER A 520 30.26 -7.77 47.99
CA SER A 520 29.37 -8.90 48.31
C SER A 520 28.38 -9.22 47.19
N MET A 521 27.97 -8.22 46.40
CA MET A 521 27.08 -8.47 45.26
C MET A 521 27.75 -9.37 44.23
N VAL A 522 29.01 -9.09 43.88
CA VAL A 522 29.79 -9.88 42.91
C VAL A 522 30.12 -11.26 43.48
N ILE A 523 30.52 -11.33 44.76
CA ILE A 523 30.78 -12.58 45.46
C ILE A 523 29.53 -13.48 45.44
N GLY A 524 28.36 -12.91 45.74
CA GLY A 524 27.09 -13.65 45.75
C GLY A 524 26.72 -14.24 44.39
N ILE A 525 26.84 -13.44 43.32
CA ILE A 525 26.54 -13.89 41.94
C ILE A 525 27.44 -15.07 41.58
N MET A 526 28.76 -14.90 41.73
CA MET A 526 29.74 -15.91 41.35
C MET A 526 29.63 -17.17 42.24
N ALA A 527 29.30 -17.02 43.52
CA ALA A 527 29.13 -18.15 44.43
C ALA A 527 27.86 -18.95 44.14
N ILE A 528 26.76 -18.28 43.77
CA ILE A 528 25.55 -18.96 43.31
C ILE A 528 25.88 -19.78 42.07
N GLU A 529 26.50 -19.18 41.05
CA GLU A 529 26.87 -19.89 39.81
C GLU A 529 27.84 -21.05 40.07
N MET A 530 28.86 -20.84 40.91
CA MET A 530 29.86 -21.87 41.23
C MET A 530 29.29 -22.99 42.10
N SER A 531 28.22 -22.75 42.86
CA SER A 531 27.45 -23.80 43.53
C SER A 531 26.49 -24.57 42.60
N GLY A 532 26.39 -24.14 41.34
CA GLY A 532 25.43 -24.66 40.35
C GLY A 532 24.04 -24.04 40.44
N GLY A 533 23.82 -23.09 41.34
CA GLY A 533 22.54 -22.39 41.49
C GLY A 533 22.31 -21.35 40.39
N VAL A 534 21.04 -20.93 40.26
CA VAL A 534 20.59 -19.92 39.31
C VAL A 534 20.42 -18.58 40.03
N TYR A 535 21.16 -17.56 39.60
CA TYR A 535 21.11 -16.23 40.23
C TYR A 535 19.82 -15.49 39.85
N CYS A 536 19.08 -15.02 40.85
CA CYS A 536 17.92 -14.14 40.65
C CYS A 536 18.12 -12.80 41.40
N PRO A 537 18.44 -11.69 40.71
CA PRO A 537 18.56 -10.38 41.36
C PRO A 537 17.22 -9.92 41.90
N LEU A 538 17.22 -9.43 43.13
CA LEU A 538 16.13 -8.69 43.75
C LEU A 538 16.61 -7.28 44.07
N SER A 539 15.86 -6.28 43.63
CA SER A 539 16.16 -4.87 43.89
C SER A 539 15.98 -4.55 45.38
N PRO A 540 17.03 -4.15 46.12
CA PRO A 540 16.90 -3.73 47.51
C PRO A 540 16.01 -2.52 47.71
N ARG A 541 15.66 -1.78 46.64
CA ARG A 541 14.77 -0.63 46.68
C ARG A 541 13.30 -1.02 46.60
N ASP A 542 13.00 -2.26 46.22
CA ASP A 542 11.62 -2.72 46.09
C ASP A 542 10.96 -2.84 47.48
N PRO A 543 9.65 -2.60 47.57
CA PRO A 543 8.90 -2.80 48.80
C PRO A 543 8.84 -4.30 49.14
N GLU A 544 8.75 -4.63 50.42
CA GLU A 544 8.80 -6.01 50.93
C GLU A 544 7.78 -6.92 50.25
N HIS A 545 6.53 -6.48 50.11
CA HIS A 545 5.50 -7.28 49.43
C HIS A 545 5.89 -7.67 48.00
N ARG A 546 6.59 -6.80 47.27
CA ARG A 546 7.07 -7.10 45.91
C ARG A 546 8.21 -8.12 45.94
N LEU A 547 9.15 -7.98 46.87
CA LEU A 547 10.24 -8.94 47.07
C LEU A 547 9.70 -10.34 47.42
N HIS A 548 8.75 -10.41 48.35
CA HIS A 548 8.08 -11.66 48.73
C HIS A 548 7.34 -12.29 47.55
N ALA A 549 6.61 -11.50 46.77
CA ALA A 549 5.91 -12.00 45.59
C ALA A 549 6.88 -12.59 44.55
N LEU A 550 8.02 -11.93 44.30
CA LEU A 550 9.04 -12.43 43.38
C LEU A 550 9.69 -13.73 43.88
N ILE A 551 10.02 -13.82 45.17
CA ILE A 551 10.58 -15.04 45.77
C ILE A 551 9.59 -16.20 45.70
N GLN A 552 8.32 -15.92 45.98
CA GLN A 552 7.27 -16.93 45.86
C GLN A 552 7.11 -17.41 44.40
N GLN A 553 7.23 -16.49 43.44
CA GLN A 553 7.16 -16.81 42.01
C GLN A 553 8.36 -17.63 41.53
N THR A 554 9.56 -17.38 42.05
CA THR A 554 10.75 -18.20 41.75
C THR A 554 10.81 -19.50 42.54
N GLN A 555 9.94 -19.67 43.54
CA GLN A 555 10.02 -20.76 44.53
C GLN A 555 11.40 -20.86 45.20
N SER A 556 12.13 -19.74 45.26
CA SER A 556 13.47 -19.71 45.83
C SER A 556 13.39 -19.92 47.34
N ARG A 557 14.12 -20.91 47.82
CA ARG A 557 14.15 -21.27 49.25
C ARG A 557 15.13 -20.42 50.05
N LEU A 558 16.12 -19.85 49.38
CA LEU A 558 17.23 -19.10 49.97
C LEU A 558 17.30 -17.69 49.36
N VAL A 559 17.56 -16.70 50.19
CA VAL A 559 17.89 -15.35 49.71
C VAL A 559 19.24 -14.92 50.26
N LEU A 560 20.20 -14.66 49.37
CA LEU A 560 21.43 -14.00 49.74
C LEU A 560 21.17 -12.52 50.01
N VAL A 561 21.60 -12.03 51.17
CA VAL A 561 21.38 -10.67 51.63
C VAL A 561 22.66 -10.08 52.21
N HIS A 562 22.65 -8.78 52.42
CA HIS A 562 23.57 -8.09 53.32
C HIS A 562 22.83 -7.81 54.64
N TRP A 563 23.56 -7.60 55.74
CA TRP A 563 22.93 -7.33 57.04
C TRP A 563 21.89 -6.19 57.01
N LEU A 564 22.11 -5.17 56.17
CA LEU A 564 21.17 -4.06 55.94
C LEU A 564 19.87 -4.47 55.23
N THR A 565 19.94 -5.39 54.27
CA THR A 565 18.76 -5.84 53.51
C THR A 565 18.06 -7.02 54.17
N LYS A 566 18.73 -7.70 55.10
CA LYS A 566 18.18 -8.82 55.88
C LYS A 566 16.88 -8.46 56.61
N VAL A 567 16.76 -7.21 57.07
CA VAL A 567 15.57 -6.72 57.80
C VAL A 567 14.28 -6.75 56.96
N LYS A 568 14.38 -6.82 55.63
CA LYS A 568 13.24 -6.87 54.71
C LYS A 568 12.62 -8.26 54.56
N PHE A 569 13.20 -9.28 55.19
CA PHE A 569 12.76 -10.66 55.08
C PHE A 569 12.41 -11.21 56.47
N ASN A 570 11.18 -11.69 56.60
CA ASN A 570 10.71 -12.37 57.81
C ASN A 570 11.34 -13.78 57.93
N ASN A 571 11.16 -14.43 59.09
CA ASN A 571 11.71 -15.76 59.37
C ASN A 571 11.19 -16.88 58.45
N ASP A 572 10.16 -16.61 57.64
CA ASP A 572 9.58 -17.57 56.69
C ASP A 572 10.48 -17.81 55.46
N ILE A 573 11.45 -16.92 55.21
CA ILE A 573 12.43 -17.02 54.12
C ILE A 573 13.84 -17.14 54.72
N LEU A 574 14.59 -18.16 54.28
CA LEU A 574 15.96 -18.37 54.75
C LEU A 574 16.90 -17.32 54.14
N SER A 575 17.09 -16.22 54.85
CA SER A 575 18.01 -15.14 54.48
C SER A 575 19.44 -15.43 54.98
N ILE A 576 20.40 -15.44 54.04
CA ILE A 576 21.82 -15.73 54.31
C ILE A 576 22.61 -14.42 54.15
N ASP A 577 23.22 -13.97 55.24
CA ASP A 577 24.09 -12.79 55.20
C ASP A 577 25.48 -13.15 54.67
N ILE A 578 25.79 -12.64 53.47
CA ILE A 578 27.05 -12.91 52.76
C ILE A 578 28.28 -12.55 53.61
N HIS A 579 28.22 -11.43 54.35
CA HIS A 579 29.37 -10.92 55.11
C HIS A 579 29.66 -11.77 56.37
N SER A 580 28.64 -12.42 56.92
CA SER A 580 28.81 -13.28 58.12
C SER A 580 29.61 -14.55 57.84
N ILE A 581 29.66 -14.97 56.57
CA ILE A 581 30.33 -16.20 56.12
C ILE A 581 31.78 -15.91 55.74
N SER A 582 32.05 -14.75 55.13
CA SER A 582 33.41 -14.34 54.76
C SER A 582 34.32 -14.01 55.94
N ALA A 583 33.77 -13.81 57.14
CA ALA A 583 34.51 -13.41 58.34
C ALA A 583 35.00 -14.58 59.22
N ASN A 584 34.52 -15.81 59.01
CA ASN A 584 34.83 -16.98 59.84
C ASN A 584 35.76 -17.99 59.13
N ASN A 585 37.08 -17.77 59.28
CA ASN A 585 38.22 -18.71 59.22
C ASN A 585 38.63 -19.52 57.96
N ASP A 586 39.97 -19.55 57.83
CA ASP A 586 40.91 -20.60 57.40
C ASP A 586 41.04 -21.05 55.93
N VAL A 587 42.29 -21.40 55.62
CA VAL A 587 42.79 -21.94 54.35
C VAL A 587 41.88 -23.07 53.86
N MET A 588 41.42 -22.99 52.61
CA MET A 588 40.65 -24.06 51.98
C MET A 588 41.47 -25.36 51.92
N SER A 589 40.90 -26.45 52.44
CA SER A 589 41.46 -27.80 52.30
C SER A 589 41.25 -28.35 50.88
N ASP A 590 42.14 -29.23 50.40
CA ASP A 590 42.03 -29.89 49.08
C ASP A 590 40.65 -30.56 48.83
N ILE A 591 40.07 -31.17 49.87
CA ILE A 591 38.72 -31.79 49.84
C ILE A 591 37.64 -30.81 49.40
N ALA A 592 37.78 -29.54 49.78
CA ALA A 592 36.81 -28.49 49.51
C ALA A 592 36.92 -27.99 48.04
N VAL A 593 38.11 -28.07 47.44
CA VAL A 593 38.33 -27.76 46.02
C VAL A 593 37.76 -28.87 45.13
N ASP A 594 38.00 -30.14 45.50
CA ASP A 594 37.46 -31.30 44.80
C ASP A 594 35.93 -31.31 44.78
N GLN A 595 35.30 -30.91 45.89
CA GLN A 595 33.84 -30.84 45.99
C GLN A 595 33.23 -29.86 44.97
N LEU A 596 33.83 -28.67 44.81
CA LEU A 596 33.36 -27.68 43.83
C LEU A 596 33.60 -28.16 42.38
N SER A 597 34.69 -28.88 42.14
CA SER A 597 35.01 -29.44 40.82
C SER A 597 34.09 -30.59 40.41
N ASN A 598 33.42 -31.23 41.37
CA ASN A 598 32.45 -32.31 41.12
C ASN A 598 31.04 -31.81 40.78
N ILE A 599 30.77 -30.51 40.87
CA ILE A 599 29.47 -29.94 40.50
C ILE A 599 29.35 -29.94 38.98
N THR A 600 28.36 -30.65 38.47
CA THR A 600 28.14 -30.76 37.03
C THR A 600 27.20 -29.65 36.57
N VAL A 601 27.75 -28.63 35.91
CA VAL A 601 27.02 -27.54 35.23
C VAL A 601 27.52 -27.42 33.80
N THR A 602 26.61 -27.17 32.87
CA THR A 602 26.85 -27.06 31.44
C THR A 602 26.47 -25.65 30.95
N PRO A 603 27.03 -25.20 29.80
CA PRO A 603 26.65 -23.92 29.19
C PRO A 603 25.16 -23.80 28.78
N ASN A 604 24.43 -24.91 28.76
CA ASN A 604 22.99 -24.94 28.47
C ASN A 604 22.13 -24.73 29.73
N ASP A 605 22.73 -24.78 30.91
CA ASP A 605 22.01 -24.56 32.16
C ASP A 605 21.74 -23.06 32.38
N ILE A 606 20.67 -22.76 33.11
CA ILE A 606 20.23 -21.37 33.34
C ILE A 606 21.25 -20.69 34.26
N ALA A 607 21.90 -19.62 33.78
CA ALA A 607 22.82 -18.83 34.60
C ALA A 607 22.08 -17.89 35.56
N TYR A 608 21.02 -17.23 35.07
CA TYR A 608 20.26 -16.28 35.86
C TYR A 608 18.80 -16.16 35.39
N ILE A 609 17.95 -15.58 36.24
CA ILE A 609 16.57 -15.20 35.94
C ILE A 609 16.39 -13.71 36.19
N MET A 610 15.98 -12.93 35.19
CA MET A 610 15.69 -11.50 35.35
C MET A 610 14.21 -11.19 35.11
N PHE A 611 13.57 -10.58 36.10
CA PHE A 611 12.20 -10.12 35.95
C PHE A 611 12.11 -8.81 35.17
N THR A 612 11.20 -8.77 34.21
CA THR A 612 10.79 -7.57 33.48
C THR A 612 9.35 -7.19 33.84
N SER A 613 8.97 -5.94 33.59
CA SER A 613 7.58 -5.50 33.78
C SER A 613 6.65 -6.25 32.83
N GLY A 614 5.82 -7.14 33.36
CA GLY A 614 4.82 -7.83 32.56
C GLY A 614 3.67 -6.90 32.18
N SER A 615 3.17 -7.02 30.95
CA SER A 615 2.02 -6.24 30.43
C SER A 615 0.73 -6.42 31.24
N THR A 616 0.66 -7.46 32.06
CA THR A 616 -0.48 -7.79 32.95
C THR A 616 -0.32 -7.19 34.36
N GLY A 617 0.74 -6.44 34.63
CA GLY A 617 1.08 -5.89 35.96
C GLY A 617 1.78 -6.90 36.90
N ILE A 618 1.82 -8.18 36.54
CA ILE A 618 2.60 -9.22 37.24
C ILE A 618 3.94 -9.36 36.51
N PRO A 619 5.09 -9.20 37.22
CA PRO A 619 6.41 -9.38 36.62
C PRO A 619 6.59 -10.76 35.96
N LYS A 620 7.28 -10.80 34.81
CA LYS A 620 7.59 -12.03 34.06
C LYS A 620 9.09 -12.20 33.95
N ALA A 621 9.54 -13.44 34.12
CA ALA A 621 10.93 -13.88 34.11
C ALA A 621 11.13 -14.87 32.97
#